data_AF-A0A6L7CPA5-F1
#
_entry.id   AF-A0A6L7CPA5-F1
#
_cell.length_a   1.000
_cell.length_b   1.000
_cell.length_c   1.000
_cell.angle_alpha   90.00
_cell.angle_beta   90.00
_cell.angle_gamma   90.00
#
_symmetry.space_group_name_H-M   'P 1'
#
loop_
_entity.id
_entity.type
_entity.pdbx_description
1 polymer ?
#
loop_
_entity_poly.entity_id
_entity_poly.type
_entity_poly.pdbx_seq_one_letter_code
_entity_poly.pdbx_strand_id
1 'polypeptide(L)'
;TPQVDKVVLSRLIDITTDAAIDSGVLLERLIAQNPVSYNFHVPLADGGVLLGASPELLLRKDGERFSSIPLAGSARRQPDEVLDREAGNRLLASEKDRHEHELVTQAMKEVLRERSSELHVPSSPQLITTPTLWHLATPFEGKANSQENALTLACLLHPTPALSGFPHQAATQVIAELEPFDRELFGGIVGWCDSEGNGEWVVTIRCAKLRENQVRLFAGAG
;
A
#
# COMPACT_ATOMS: atom_id res chain seq x y z
N THR A 1 8.69 10.13 -23.55
CA THR A 1 7.85 10.91 -22.63
C THR A 1 8.69 11.24 -21.41
N PRO A 2 9.49 12.33 -21.42
CA PRO A 2 10.53 12.57 -20.42
C PRO A 2 10.03 13.31 -19.16
N GLN A 3 8.78 13.12 -18.74
CA GLN A 3 8.19 13.87 -17.61
C GLN A 3 7.88 13.02 -16.37
N VAL A 4 8.12 11.70 -16.41
CA VAL A 4 7.80 10.80 -15.31
C VAL A 4 8.96 9.82 -15.08
N ASP A 5 9.44 9.73 -13.85
CA ASP A 5 10.53 8.84 -13.42
C ASP A 5 9.98 7.47 -13.00
N LYS A 6 8.74 7.45 -12.47
CA LYS A 6 8.03 6.23 -12.05
C LYS A 6 6.55 6.38 -12.33
N VAL A 7 5.91 5.35 -12.87
CA VAL A 7 4.45 5.28 -13.00
C VAL A 7 3.99 3.89 -12.64
N VAL A 8 3.00 3.80 -11.77
CA VAL A 8 2.38 2.53 -11.41
C VAL A 8 1.13 2.39 -12.25
N LEU A 9 1.08 1.40 -13.12
CA LEU A 9 -0.10 1.05 -13.89
C LEU A 9 -0.77 -0.18 -13.28
N SER A 10 -2.07 -0.29 -13.48
CA SER A 10 -2.90 -1.32 -12.90
C SER A 10 -3.84 -1.92 -13.92
N ARG A 11 -4.49 -3.00 -13.50
CA ARG A 11 -5.58 -3.63 -14.21
C ARG A 11 -6.64 -4.06 -13.22
N LEU A 12 -7.87 -4.12 -13.69
CA LEU A 12 -8.98 -4.74 -12.96
C LEU A 12 -9.40 -6.07 -13.59
N ILE A 13 -10.04 -6.92 -12.79
CA ILE A 13 -10.76 -8.10 -13.26
C ILE A 13 -12.14 -8.06 -12.63
N ASP A 14 -13.18 -8.07 -13.47
CA ASP A 14 -14.56 -8.24 -13.04
C ASP A 14 -14.95 -9.72 -13.15
N ILE A 15 -15.50 -10.28 -12.07
CA ILE A 15 -15.98 -11.65 -11.99
C ILE A 15 -17.46 -11.58 -11.60
N THR A 16 -18.30 -12.31 -12.34
CA THR A 16 -19.71 -12.52 -11.97
C THR A 16 -19.88 -13.96 -11.52
N THR A 17 -20.46 -14.16 -10.34
CA THR A 17 -20.79 -15.48 -9.78
C THR A 17 -22.26 -15.82 -10.01
N ASP A 18 -22.62 -17.11 -9.92
CA ASP A 18 -24.01 -17.56 -10.11
C ASP A 18 -24.94 -17.10 -8.97
N ALA A 19 -24.37 -16.83 -7.79
CA ALA A 19 -25.08 -16.40 -6.60
C ALA A 19 -24.39 -15.21 -5.93
N ALA A 20 -25.13 -14.50 -5.07
CA ALA A 20 -24.56 -13.44 -4.26
C ALA A 20 -23.44 -13.95 -3.36
N ILE A 21 -22.44 -13.10 -3.13
CA ILE A 21 -21.23 -13.46 -2.40
C ILE A 21 -21.42 -13.15 -0.93
N ASP A 22 -21.22 -14.15 -0.09
CA ASP A 22 -21.12 -13.95 1.35
C ASP A 22 -19.76 -13.31 1.68
N SER A 23 -19.79 -11.98 1.86
CA SER A 23 -18.59 -11.20 2.18
C SER A 23 -17.96 -11.55 3.53
N GLY A 24 -18.75 -12.06 4.49
CA GLY A 24 -18.26 -12.49 5.80
C GLY A 24 -17.43 -13.75 5.68
N VAL A 25 -17.96 -14.78 5.00
CA VAL A 25 -17.23 -16.02 4.73
C VAL A 25 -15.97 -15.76 3.89
N LEU A 26 -16.03 -14.83 2.94
CA LEU A 26 -14.85 -14.46 2.15
C LEU A 26 -13.78 -13.78 3.02
N LEU A 27 -14.16 -12.90 3.94
CA LEU A 27 -13.24 -12.26 4.87
C LEU A 27 -12.56 -13.28 5.79
N GLU A 28 -13.31 -14.24 6.35
CA GLU A 28 -12.73 -15.29 7.20
C GLU A 28 -11.65 -16.10 6.46
N ARG A 29 -11.91 -16.48 5.21
CA ARG A 29 -10.93 -17.17 4.36
C ARG A 29 -9.72 -16.28 4.06
N LEU A 30 -9.94 -15.00 3.84
CA LEU A 30 -8.89 -14.03 3.55
C LEU A 30 -7.95 -13.86 4.76
N ILE A 31 -8.51 -13.73 5.96
CA ILE A 31 -7.76 -13.66 7.23
C ILE A 31 -6.94 -14.94 7.44
N ALA A 32 -7.55 -16.12 7.25
CA ALA A 32 -6.87 -17.39 7.43
C ALA A 32 -5.66 -17.57 6.48
N GLN A 33 -5.74 -17.03 5.26
CA GLN A 33 -4.65 -17.08 4.29
C GLN A 33 -3.60 -15.98 4.48
N ASN A 34 -3.94 -14.88 5.16
CA ASN A 34 -3.10 -13.70 5.32
C ASN A 34 -3.07 -13.21 6.78
N PRO A 35 -2.60 -14.05 7.73
CA PRO A 35 -2.68 -13.76 9.17
C PRO A 35 -1.80 -12.57 9.62
N VAL A 36 -0.84 -12.16 8.79
CA VAL A 36 0.08 -11.04 9.08
C VAL A 36 -0.29 -9.76 8.31
N SER A 37 -1.35 -9.80 7.50
CA SER A 37 -1.83 -8.65 6.73
C SER A 37 -2.81 -7.81 7.52
N TYR A 38 -2.97 -6.56 7.09
CA TYR A 38 -4.05 -5.69 7.51
C TYR A 38 -5.32 -6.08 6.75
N ASN A 39 -6.19 -6.80 7.45
CA ASN A 39 -7.46 -7.26 6.91
C ASN A 39 -8.54 -6.20 7.15
N PHE A 40 -9.29 -5.85 6.12
CA PHE A 40 -10.38 -4.87 6.21
C PHE A 40 -11.64 -5.37 5.51
N HIS A 41 -12.78 -4.92 6.03
CA HIS A 41 -14.11 -5.10 5.47
C HIS A 41 -14.91 -3.84 5.78
N VAL A 42 -15.25 -3.09 4.74
CA VAL A 42 -15.85 -1.76 4.85
C VAL A 42 -17.12 -1.72 4.01
N PRO A 43 -18.30 -1.51 4.64
CA PRO A 43 -19.53 -1.29 3.89
C PRO A 43 -19.45 0.02 3.12
N LEU A 44 -19.90 0.00 1.87
CA LEU A 44 -19.90 1.16 0.98
C LEU A 44 -21.31 1.74 0.86
N ALA A 45 -21.39 3.03 0.53
CA ALA A 45 -22.67 3.75 0.41
C ALA A 45 -23.57 3.21 -0.71
N ASP A 46 -23.00 2.52 -1.71
CA ASP A 46 -23.73 1.88 -2.81
C ASP A 46 -24.28 0.48 -2.45
N GLY A 47 -24.16 0.07 -1.19
CA GLY A 47 -24.55 -1.25 -0.70
C GLY A 47 -23.52 -2.34 -0.98
N GLY A 48 -22.38 -2.00 -1.60
CA GLY A 48 -21.25 -2.90 -1.77
C GLY A 48 -20.37 -3.00 -0.53
N VAL A 49 -19.31 -3.79 -0.65
CA VAL A 49 -18.29 -3.97 0.38
C VAL A 49 -16.92 -3.85 -0.25
N LEU A 50 -16.05 -3.04 0.34
CA LEU A 50 -14.62 -3.10 0.10
C LEU A 50 -14.01 -4.08 1.11
N LEU A 51 -13.30 -5.11 0.64
CA LEU A 51 -12.53 -5.99 1.51
C LEU A 51 -11.12 -6.23 0.95
N GLY A 52 -10.18 -6.57 1.81
CA GLY A 52 -8.81 -6.85 1.39
C GLY A 52 -7.90 -7.27 2.51
N ALA A 53 -6.71 -7.70 2.12
CA ALA A 53 -5.61 -8.10 3.00
C ALA A 53 -4.33 -7.39 2.55
N SER A 54 -4.18 -6.14 2.97
CA SER A 54 -3.04 -5.33 2.57
C SER A 54 -1.80 -5.70 3.40
N PRO A 55 -0.62 -5.86 2.78
CA PRO A 55 0.63 -6.00 3.51
C PRO A 55 1.23 -4.66 3.94
N GLU A 56 0.68 -3.53 3.48
CA GLU A 56 1.36 -2.23 3.54
C GLU A 56 0.67 -1.26 4.49
N LEU A 57 1.33 -1.02 5.62
CA LEU A 57 0.99 0.05 6.56
C LEU A 57 1.47 1.37 5.98
N LEU A 58 0.53 2.28 5.70
CA LEU A 58 0.88 3.65 5.33
C LEU A 58 1.28 4.45 6.57
N LEU A 59 0.50 4.34 7.65
CA LEU A 59 0.78 5.07 8.88
C LEU A 59 0.06 4.43 10.07
N ARG A 60 0.77 4.25 11.18
CA ARG A 60 0.23 4.03 12.52
C ARG A 60 0.64 5.19 13.40
N LYS A 61 -0.26 5.69 14.25
CA LYS A 61 0.07 6.67 15.30
C LYS A 61 -0.54 6.23 16.63
N ASP A 62 0.28 6.26 17.67
CA ASP A 62 -0.07 5.98 19.06
C ASP A 62 0.56 7.04 19.98
N GLY A 63 -0.29 7.83 20.63
CA GLY A 63 0.09 9.06 21.32
C GLY A 63 0.82 10.01 20.38
N GLU A 64 2.04 10.40 20.75
CA GLU A 64 2.88 11.27 19.94
C GLU A 64 3.72 10.51 18.90
N ARG A 65 3.79 9.17 18.97
CA ARG A 65 4.67 8.39 18.11
C ARG A 65 3.93 7.90 16.87
N PHE A 66 4.59 7.93 15.73
CA PHE A 66 4.09 7.31 14.51
C PHE A 66 5.10 6.35 13.90
N SER A 67 4.61 5.41 13.11
CA SER A 67 5.41 4.52 12.27
C SER A 67 4.78 4.33 10.89
N SER A 68 5.61 4.03 9.91
CA SER A 68 5.21 3.74 8.53
C SER A 68 6.20 2.76 7.90
N ILE A 69 5.76 1.89 7.00
CA ILE A 69 6.63 0.90 6.33
C ILE A 69 6.31 0.88 4.83
N PRO A 70 6.76 1.88 4.04
CA PRO A 70 6.57 1.87 2.60
C PRO A 70 7.21 0.66 1.94
N LEU A 71 6.49 0.07 1.00
CA LEU A 71 6.94 -1.08 0.21
C LEU A 71 7.09 -0.68 -1.26
N ALA A 72 8.25 -0.90 -1.84
CA ALA A 72 8.49 -0.66 -3.27
C ALA A 72 9.68 -1.49 -3.76
N GLY A 73 9.55 -2.12 -4.93
CA GLY A 73 10.43 -3.20 -5.36
C GLY A 73 9.91 -4.55 -4.84
N SER A 74 9.76 -5.53 -5.74
CA SER A 74 9.17 -6.82 -5.39
C SER A 74 9.81 -7.96 -6.19
N ALA A 75 9.92 -9.12 -5.55
CA ALA A 75 10.32 -10.36 -6.22
C ALA A 75 9.42 -11.51 -5.77
N ARG A 76 9.15 -12.46 -6.66
CA ARG A 76 8.30 -13.62 -6.34
C ARG A 76 9.01 -14.55 -5.35
N ARG A 77 8.27 -15.04 -4.35
CA ARG A 77 8.73 -16.14 -3.48
C ARG A 77 8.94 -17.42 -4.28
N GLN A 78 9.96 -18.19 -3.93
CA GLN A 78 10.24 -19.50 -4.54
C GLN A 78 9.90 -20.63 -3.56
N PRO A 79 9.45 -21.81 -4.05
CA PRO A 79 9.25 -22.98 -3.21
C PRO A 79 10.55 -23.55 -2.63
N ASP A 80 11.66 -23.41 -3.35
CA ASP A 80 12.99 -23.82 -2.90
C ASP A 80 13.63 -22.69 -2.09
N GLU A 81 14.08 -22.99 -0.86
CA GLU A 81 14.59 -21.99 0.09
C GLU A 81 15.86 -21.29 -0.39
N VAL A 82 16.73 -21.99 -1.13
CA VAL A 82 17.97 -21.40 -1.64
C VAL A 82 17.64 -20.42 -2.75
N LEU A 83 16.81 -20.84 -3.71
CA LEU A 83 16.35 -19.96 -4.79
C LEU A 83 15.51 -18.78 -4.27
N ASP A 84 14.76 -18.97 -3.20
CA ASP A 84 13.95 -17.93 -2.56
C ASP A 84 14.83 -16.85 -1.94
N ARG A 85 15.86 -17.25 -1.19
CA ARG A 85 16.83 -16.32 -0.60
C ARG A 85 17.64 -15.60 -1.68
N GLU A 86 18.01 -16.29 -2.75
CA GLU A 86 18.67 -15.65 -3.90
C GLU A 86 17.77 -14.62 -4.58
N ALA A 87 16.47 -14.89 -4.71
CA ALA A 87 15.51 -13.94 -5.27
C ALA A 87 15.43 -12.66 -4.40
N GLY A 88 15.37 -12.82 -3.07
CA GLY A 88 15.43 -11.69 -2.14
C GLY A 88 16.74 -10.90 -2.24
N ASN A 89 17.90 -11.58 -2.27
CA ASN A 89 19.20 -10.92 -2.39
C ASN A 89 19.37 -10.19 -3.74
N ARG A 90 18.87 -10.77 -4.84
CA ARG A 90 18.84 -10.09 -6.14
C ARG A 90 17.98 -8.84 -6.11
N LEU A 91 16.82 -8.88 -5.44
CA LEU A 91 15.97 -7.71 -5.23
C LEU A 91 16.70 -6.63 -4.42
N LEU A 92 17.36 -7.01 -3.32
CA LEU A 92 18.10 -6.07 -2.46
C LEU A 92 19.29 -5.42 -3.19
N ALA A 93 19.93 -6.14 -4.12
CA ALA A 93 21.05 -5.64 -4.91
C ALA A 93 20.62 -4.92 -6.20
N SER A 94 19.35 -4.97 -6.59
CA SER A 94 18.85 -4.38 -7.83
C SER A 94 18.92 -2.86 -7.79
N GLU A 95 19.73 -2.25 -8.67
CA GLU A 95 19.83 -0.80 -8.79
C GLU A 95 18.49 -0.16 -9.17
N LYS A 96 17.74 -0.81 -10.07
CA LYS A 96 16.40 -0.37 -10.48
C LYS A 96 15.45 -0.33 -9.28
N ASP A 97 15.27 -1.46 -8.59
CA ASP A 97 14.31 -1.56 -7.48
C ASP A 97 14.71 -0.64 -6.32
N ARG A 98 16.01 -0.51 -6.04
CA ARG A 98 16.51 0.43 -5.03
C ARG A 98 16.23 1.88 -5.39
N HIS A 99 16.41 2.26 -6.65
CA HIS A 99 16.10 3.62 -7.10
C HIS A 99 14.60 3.91 -7.00
N GLU A 100 13.75 2.99 -7.45
CA GLU A 100 12.29 3.13 -7.31
C GLU A 100 11.83 3.18 -5.85
N HIS A 101 12.52 2.47 -4.95
CA HIS A 101 12.28 2.51 -3.51
C HIS A 101 12.73 3.85 -2.92
N GLU A 102 13.87 4.38 -3.34
CA GLU A 102 14.40 5.68 -2.90
C GLU A 102 13.46 6.84 -3.26
N LEU A 103 12.86 6.83 -4.46
CA LEU A 103 11.85 7.82 -4.84
C LEU A 103 10.65 7.84 -3.86
N VAL A 104 10.23 6.67 -3.39
CA VAL A 104 9.13 6.54 -2.42
C VAL A 104 9.56 7.08 -1.05
N THR A 105 10.68 6.58 -0.53
CA THR A 105 11.13 6.95 0.82
C THR A 105 11.51 8.42 0.90
N GLN A 106 12.08 9.00 -0.15
CA GLN A 106 12.44 10.40 -0.14
C GLN A 106 11.22 11.32 -0.19
N ALA A 107 10.21 11.01 -1.02
CA ALA A 107 8.96 11.77 -1.02
C ALA A 107 8.27 11.75 0.36
N MET A 108 8.22 10.58 1.00
CA MET A 108 7.65 10.45 2.35
C MET A 108 8.48 11.19 3.41
N LYS A 109 9.81 11.14 3.31
CA LYS A 109 10.71 11.84 4.23
C LYS A 109 10.56 13.35 4.14
N GLU A 110 10.36 13.90 2.95
CA GLU A 110 10.10 15.33 2.74
C GLU A 110 8.81 15.76 3.45
N VAL A 111 7.73 15.01 3.28
CA VAL A 111 6.44 15.28 3.94
C VAL A 111 6.57 15.16 5.47
N LEU A 112 7.11 14.05 5.97
CA LEU A 112 7.12 13.76 7.41
C LEU A 112 8.06 14.68 8.20
N ARG A 113 9.19 15.12 7.61
CA ARG A 113 10.16 15.99 8.28
C ARG A 113 9.52 17.27 8.81
N GLU A 114 8.58 17.86 8.08
CA GLU A 114 7.90 19.10 8.51
C GLU A 114 6.79 18.86 9.55
N ARG A 115 6.37 17.60 9.71
CA ARG A 115 5.23 17.18 10.55
C ARG A 115 5.65 16.47 11.83
N SER A 116 6.96 16.36 12.06
CA SER A 116 7.53 15.60 13.16
C SER A 116 8.65 16.37 13.86
N SER A 117 8.70 16.30 15.19
CA SER A 117 9.85 16.80 15.97
C SER A 117 11.03 15.83 15.95
N GLU A 118 10.76 14.54 15.73
CA GLU A 118 11.77 13.48 15.58
C GLU A 118 11.40 12.61 14.39
N LEU A 119 12.38 12.27 13.55
CA LEU A 119 12.20 11.37 12.43
C LEU A 119 13.44 10.49 12.26
N HIS A 120 13.26 9.18 12.43
CA HIS A 120 14.25 8.15 12.16
C HIS A 120 13.88 7.41 10.89
N VAL A 121 14.83 7.37 9.95
CA VAL A 121 14.73 6.63 8.69
C VAL A 121 16.08 5.95 8.45
N PRO A 122 16.14 4.61 8.38
CA PRO A 122 17.36 3.90 8.01
C PRO A 122 17.89 4.34 6.64
N SER A 123 19.21 4.30 6.47
CA SER A 123 19.88 4.69 5.22
C SER A 123 19.74 3.65 4.11
N SER A 124 19.34 2.43 4.43
CA SER A 124 19.19 1.32 3.49
C SER A 124 17.89 0.56 3.74
N PRO A 125 17.21 0.07 2.69
CA PRO A 125 16.05 -0.78 2.86
C PRO A 125 16.43 -2.14 3.43
N GLN A 126 15.45 -2.81 4.01
CA GLN A 126 15.49 -4.21 4.41
C GLN A 126 14.55 -5.06 3.55
N LEU A 127 14.77 -6.37 3.55
CA LEU A 127 13.87 -7.33 2.91
C LEU A 127 12.78 -7.77 3.89
N ILE A 128 11.53 -7.73 3.44
CA ILE A 128 10.40 -8.36 4.14
C ILE A 128 9.68 -9.33 3.21
N THR A 129 8.89 -10.24 3.76
CA THR A 129 8.11 -11.21 2.98
C THR A 129 6.64 -11.17 3.29
N THR A 130 5.85 -11.47 2.26
CA THR A 130 4.50 -12.01 2.35
C THR A 130 4.53 -13.49 1.93
N PRO A 131 3.41 -14.23 2.00
CA PRO A 131 3.36 -15.59 1.46
C PRO A 131 3.72 -15.70 -0.02
N THR A 132 3.62 -14.61 -0.79
CA THR A 132 3.76 -14.65 -2.26
C THR A 132 4.92 -13.82 -2.80
N LEU A 133 5.38 -12.80 -2.06
CA LEU A 133 6.40 -11.86 -2.52
C LEU A 133 7.44 -11.52 -1.44
N TRP A 134 8.66 -11.23 -1.90
CA TRP A 134 9.63 -10.36 -1.25
C TRP A 134 9.32 -8.89 -1.55
N HIS A 135 9.61 -8.00 -0.61
CA HIS A 135 9.54 -6.55 -0.78
C HIS A 135 10.79 -5.87 -0.20
N LEU A 136 11.22 -4.76 -0.81
CA LEU A 136 12.07 -3.79 -0.10
C LEU A 136 11.18 -2.92 0.78
N ALA A 137 11.61 -2.73 2.02
CA ALA A 137 10.92 -1.93 3.03
C ALA A 137 11.90 -1.02 3.74
N THR A 138 11.49 0.21 4.04
CA THR A 138 12.25 1.11 4.93
C THR A 138 11.33 1.56 6.05
N PRO A 139 11.53 1.16 7.31
CA PRO A 139 10.67 1.58 8.41
C PRO A 139 10.96 3.05 8.75
N PHE A 140 9.90 3.84 8.87
CA PHE A 140 9.92 5.21 9.36
C PHE A 140 9.38 5.18 10.78
N GLU A 141 10.06 5.85 11.69
CA GLU A 141 9.60 6.07 13.06
C GLU A 141 9.79 7.53 13.41
N GLY A 142 8.84 8.11 14.14
CA GLY A 142 8.98 9.51 14.52
C GLY A 142 8.04 9.95 15.62
N LYS A 143 8.21 11.19 16.04
CA LYS A 143 7.33 11.90 16.98
C LYS A 143 6.59 12.98 16.22
N ALA A 144 5.28 12.85 16.09
CA ALA A 144 4.40 13.79 15.39
C ALA A 144 4.32 15.12 16.15
N ASN A 145 4.14 16.21 15.41
CA ASN A 145 3.80 17.50 15.99
C ASN A 145 2.42 17.43 16.68
N SER A 146 2.22 18.24 17.72
CA SER A 146 1.05 18.15 18.60
C SER A 146 -0.32 18.31 17.91
N GLN A 147 -0.38 18.99 16.77
CA GLN A 147 -1.60 19.20 15.99
C GLN A 147 -1.94 18.06 15.01
N GLU A 148 -1.02 17.12 14.81
CA GLU A 148 -1.17 16.06 13.83
C GLU A 148 -1.90 14.85 14.43
N ASN A 149 -2.82 14.27 13.68
CA ASN A 149 -3.46 13.00 14.01
C ASN A 149 -3.15 11.94 12.94
N ALA A 150 -3.54 10.69 13.19
CA ALA A 150 -3.25 9.59 12.27
C ALA A 150 -3.81 9.85 10.86
N LEU A 151 -5.03 10.39 10.76
CA LEU A 151 -5.67 10.68 9.48
C LEU A 151 -4.99 11.84 8.73
N THR A 152 -4.62 12.93 9.40
CA THR A 152 -3.96 14.07 8.73
C THR A 152 -2.62 13.65 8.13
N LEU A 153 -1.81 12.91 8.89
CA LEU A 153 -0.54 12.36 8.42
C LEU A 153 -0.73 11.37 7.27
N ALA A 154 -1.72 10.47 7.36
CA ALA A 154 -2.00 9.51 6.29
C ALA A 154 -2.45 10.20 5.00
N CYS A 155 -3.31 11.23 5.10
CA CYS A 155 -3.74 12.03 3.95
C CYS A 155 -2.59 12.81 3.30
N LEU A 156 -1.63 13.31 4.09
CA LEU A 156 -0.44 13.99 3.56
C LEU A 156 0.50 13.04 2.81
N LEU A 157 0.56 11.77 3.24
CA LEU A 157 1.37 10.74 2.58
C LEU A 157 0.69 10.13 1.36
N HIS A 158 -0.65 10.17 1.29
CA HIS A 158 -1.41 9.52 0.23
C HIS A 158 -1.59 10.43 -1.00
N PRO A 159 -1.43 9.88 -2.22
CA PRO A 159 -0.84 8.59 -2.54
C PRO A 159 0.70 8.65 -2.49
N THR A 160 1.32 7.56 -2.03
CA THR A 160 2.78 7.45 -2.13
C THR A 160 3.19 7.19 -3.58
N PRO A 161 4.46 7.45 -3.96
CA PRO A 161 4.96 7.06 -5.28
C PRO A 161 4.96 5.54 -5.53
N ALA A 162 4.67 4.70 -4.53
CA ALA A 162 4.48 3.27 -4.71
C ALA A 162 3.11 2.92 -5.33
N LEU A 163 2.18 3.88 -5.37
CA LEU A 163 0.79 3.67 -5.84
C LEU A 163 0.46 4.50 -7.07
N SER A 164 0.97 5.73 -7.16
CA SER A 164 0.82 6.57 -8.35
C SER A 164 2.08 6.55 -9.22
N GLY A 165 3.22 6.93 -8.64
CA GLY A 165 4.45 7.23 -9.38
C GLY A 165 5.06 8.59 -8.97
N PHE A 166 6.12 8.99 -9.67
CA PHE A 166 6.91 10.18 -9.38
C PHE A 166 7.37 10.90 -10.67
N PRO A 167 7.30 12.24 -10.74
CA PRO A 167 6.52 13.14 -9.87
C PRO A 167 5.02 12.83 -9.92
N HIS A 168 4.31 13.01 -8.80
CA HIS A 168 2.91 12.56 -8.66
C HIS A 168 1.97 13.10 -9.76
N GLN A 169 2.05 14.40 -10.08
CA GLN A 169 1.17 15.02 -11.09
C GLN A 169 1.39 14.42 -12.49
N ALA A 170 2.64 14.23 -12.90
CA ALA A 170 2.96 13.65 -14.20
C ALA A 170 2.56 12.17 -14.27
N ALA A 171 2.83 11.41 -13.20
CA ALA A 171 2.40 10.01 -13.12
C ALA A 171 0.88 9.87 -13.20
N THR A 172 0.12 10.76 -12.54
CA THR A 172 -1.35 10.73 -12.56
C THR A 172 -1.93 11.03 -13.94
N GLN A 173 -1.30 11.94 -14.71
CA GLN A 173 -1.69 12.18 -16.11
C GLN A 173 -1.50 10.93 -16.96
N VAL A 174 -0.34 10.27 -16.83
CA VAL A 174 -0.07 9.01 -17.55
C VAL A 174 -1.03 7.90 -17.14
N ILE A 175 -1.37 7.79 -15.85
CA ILE A 175 -2.39 6.84 -15.36
C ILE A 175 -3.74 7.13 -16.03
N ALA A 176 -4.18 8.38 -16.03
CA ALA A 176 -5.47 8.78 -16.62
C ALA A 176 -5.52 8.55 -18.14
N GLU A 177 -4.39 8.64 -18.84
CA GLU A 177 -4.29 8.37 -20.27
C GLU A 177 -4.30 6.88 -20.60
N LEU A 178 -3.67 6.05 -19.76
CA LEU A 178 -3.40 4.64 -20.08
C LEU A 178 -4.37 3.65 -19.41
N GLU A 179 -4.99 3.99 -18.29
CA GLU A 179 -5.95 3.13 -17.61
C GLU A 179 -7.37 3.42 -18.11
N PRO A 180 -8.05 2.47 -18.79
CA PRO A 180 -9.39 2.68 -19.33
C PRO A 180 -10.49 2.52 -18.26
N PHE A 181 -10.17 2.76 -16.99
CA PHE A 181 -11.06 2.56 -15.84
C PHE A 181 -10.69 3.50 -14.68
N ASP A 182 -11.63 3.67 -13.75
CA ASP A 182 -11.38 4.34 -12.47
C ASP A 182 -10.89 3.33 -11.44
N ARG A 183 -9.83 3.68 -10.70
CA ARG A 183 -9.34 2.87 -9.59
C ARG A 183 -10.30 2.88 -8.40
N GLU A 184 -11.21 3.85 -8.33
CA GLU A 184 -12.12 4.06 -7.20
C GLU A 184 -11.33 4.07 -5.87
N LEU A 185 -11.48 3.04 -5.04
CA LEU A 185 -10.81 2.91 -3.75
C LEU A 185 -9.45 2.19 -3.85
N PHE A 186 -9.13 1.55 -4.98
CA PHE A 186 -7.86 0.85 -5.17
C PHE A 186 -6.68 1.83 -5.19
N GLY A 187 -5.64 1.51 -4.41
CA GLY A 187 -4.52 2.42 -4.17
C GLY A 187 -4.86 3.59 -3.23
N GLY A 188 -6.10 3.65 -2.70
CA GLY A 188 -6.53 4.55 -1.64
C GLY A 188 -5.96 4.16 -0.26
N ILE A 189 -6.56 4.69 0.80
CA ILE A 189 -6.25 4.34 2.18
C ILE A 189 -7.51 3.93 2.94
N VAL A 190 -7.37 2.93 3.81
CA VAL A 190 -8.43 2.44 4.67
C VAL A 190 -7.90 2.30 6.08
N GLY A 191 -8.70 2.65 7.08
CA GLY A 191 -8.18 2.79 8.43
C GLY A 191 -9.16 3.36 9.41
N TRP A 192 -8.64 3.76 10.56
CA TRP A 192 -9.39 4.40 11.63
C TRP A 192 -8.56 5.51 12.28
N CYS A 193 -9.27 6.45 12.91
CA CYS A 193 -8.68 7.46 13.78
C CYS A 193 -9.64 7.67 14.96
N ASP A 194 -9.13 7.67 16.19
CA ASP A 194 -9.93 8.00 17.37
C ASP A 194 -9.93 9.51 17.68
N SER A 195 -10.66 9.88 18.73
CA SER A 195 -10.76 11.26 19.22
C SER A 195 -9.47 11.81 19.85
N GLU A 196 -8.55 10.93 20.23
CA GLU A 196 -7.22 11.32 20.75
C GLU A 196 -6.20 11.49 19.61
N GLY A 197 -6.61 11.19 18.38
CA GLY A 197 -5.80 11.30 17.18
C GLY A 197 -4.84 10.13 16.97
N ASN A 198 -5.06 9.00 17.65
CA ASN A 198 -4.41 7.73 17.34
C ASN A 198 -5.12 7.06 16.17
N GLY A 199 -4.45 6.11 15.53
CA GLY A 199 -5.07 5.39 14.44
C GLY A 199 -4.10 4.62 13.58
N GLU A 200 -4.66 3.89 12.62
CA GLU A 200 -3.94 3.10 11.63
C GLU A 200 -4.58 3.27 10.27
N TRP A 201 -3.75 3.54 9.27
CA TRP A 201 -4.13 3.70 7.87
C TRP A 201 -3.24 2.80 7.01
N VAL A 202 -3.88 1.98 6.20
CA VAL A 202 -3.23 0.98 5.35
C VAL A 202 -3.57 1.27 3.91
N VAL A 203 -2.65 0.92 3.03
CA VAL A 203 -2.85 1.09 1.59
C VAL A 203 -3.90 0.10 1.10
N THR A 204 -4.87 0.57 0.32
CA THR A 204 -5.98 -0.25 -0.21
C THR A 204 -5.53 -1.02 -1.45
N ILE A 205 -4.71 -2.05 -1.24
CA ILE A 205 -4.22 -3.01 -2.23
C ILE A 205 -4.55 -4.44 -1.78
N ARG A 206 -4.40 -5.42 -2.70
CA ARG A 206 -4.81 -6.82 -2.46
C ARG A 206 -6.26 -6.89 -1.97
N CYS A 207 -7.11 -6.17 -2.69
CA CYS A 207 -8.48 -5.89 -2.31
C CYS A 207 -9.47 -6.21 -3.44
N ALA A 208 -10.74 -6.28 -3.07
CA ALA A 208 -11.85 -6.42 -3.97
C ALA A 208 -13.00 -5.48 -3.57
N LYS A 209 -13.76 -5.02 -4.55
CA LYS A 209 -15.09 -4.45 -4.33
C LYS A 209 -16.12 -5.53 -4.65
N LEU A 210 -17.00 -5.83 -3.71
CA LEU A 210 -18.11 -6.75 -3.87
C LEU A 210 -19.42 -5.99 -3.97
N ARG A 211 -20.31 -6.47 -4.83
CA ARG A 211 -21.71 -6.05 -4.84
C ARG A 211 -22.57 -7.18 -5.40
N GLU A 212 -23.49 -7.69 -4.59
CA GLU A 212 -24.33 -8.84 -4.96
C GLU A 212 -23.48 -10.04 -5.43
N ASN A 213 -23.55 -10.40 -6.70
CA ASN A 213 -22.78 -11.48 -7.32
C ASN A 213 -21.58 -11.00 -8.14
N GLN A 214 -21.18 -9.73 -7.99
CA GLN A 214 -20.05 -9.12 -8.70
C GLN A 214 -18.84 -8.94 -7.77
N VAL A 215 -17.66 -9.32 -8.27
CA VAL A 215 -16.35 -9.04 -7.67
C VAL A 215 -15.54 -8.23 -8.66
N ARG A 216 -15.04 -7.08 -8.22
CA ARG A 216 -14.00 -6.34 -8.91
C ARG A 216 -12.68 -6.47 -8.15
N LEU A 217 -11.69 -7.08 -8.79
CA LEU A 217 -10.33 -7.25 -8.27
C LEU A 217 -9.39 -6.26 -8.94
N PHE A 218 -8.33 -5.86 -8.24
CA PHE A 218 -7.31 -4.93 -8.75
C PHE A 218 -5.90 -5.46 -8.52
N ALA A 219 -4.99 -5.16 -9.45
CA ALA A 219 -3.56 -5.39 -9.30
C ALA A 219 -2.75 -4.33 -10.04
N GLY A 220 -1.70 -3.81 -9.41
CA GLY A 220 -0.80 -2.81 -9.97
C GLY A 220 0.66 -3.27 -10.05
N ALA A 221 1.43 -2.64 -10.94
CA ALA A 221 2.86 -2.81 -11.09
C ALA A 221 3.50 -1.44 -11.40
N GLY A 222 4.62 -1.15 -10.71
CA GLY A 222 5.45 0.03 -10.90
C GLY A 222 6.48 -0.13 -12.01
#